data_AF-A0AAD8T0M0-F1
#
_entry.id   AF-A0AAD8T0M0-F1
#
_cell.length_a   1.000
_cell.length_b   1.000
_cell.length_c   1.000
_cell.angle_alpha   90.00
_cell.angle_beta   90.00
_cell.angle_gamma   90.00
#
_symmetry.space_group_name_H-M   'P 1'
#
loop_
_entity.id
_entity.type
_entity.pdbx_description
1 polymer ?
#
loop_
_entity_poly.entity_id
_entity_poly.type
_entity_poly.pdbx_seq_one_letter_code
_entity_poly.pdbx_strand_id
1 'polypeptide(L)'
;MAAEDLEWERSKISNQDVNVLKRLGLMKKEDAIRFPSEESYPKPPMEYRPMIKGYREYASRAEEKLAEANKRADALAHKLEHSEAAREKAELAASEARAEADDAKAKAASVEELQKRLKDVDEQKTAQAAPQTDQDFDLDNPVNDPLLDALSLLEFHGREIREGVANASAGLSALFPYFFPKKEEPSTFLALAKLFNSSEDLGLKMRHENMKVAVENTVAL
;
A
#
# COMPACT_ATOMS: atom_id res chain seq x y z
N MET A 1 -16.54 -17.99 -41.77
CA MET A 1 -16.79 -17.61 -40.37
C MET A 1 -17.89 -18.51 -39.87
N ALA A 2 -17.50 -19.55 -39.13
CA ALA A 2 -18.42 -20.55 -38.60
C ALA A 2 -19.11 -19.95 -37.37
N ALA A 3 -20.45 -19.88 -37.40
CA ALA A 3 -21.23 -19.73 -36.18
C ALA A 3 -21.22 -21.12 -35.53
N GLU A 4 -20.40 -21.29 -34.51
CA GLU A 4 -20.47 -22.49 -33.68
C GLU A 4 -21.82 -22.48 -32.96
N ASP A 5 -22.67 -23.41 -33.39
CA ASP A 5 -23.93 -23.76 -32.76
C ASP A 5 -23.69 -24.07 -31.28
N LEU A 6 -23.99 -23.10 -30.41
CA LEU A 6 -24.21 -23.32 -28.98
C LEU A 6 -25.55 -24.05 -28.82
N GLU A 7 -25.61 -25.30 -29.29
CA GLU A 7 -26.62 -26.27 -28.87
C GLU A 7 -26.42 -26.49 -27.37
N TRP A 8 -27.11 -25.71 -26.55
CA TRP A 8 -27.26 -26.01 -25.13
C TRP A 8 -27.76 -27.44 -25.02
N GLU A 9 -26.90 -28.32 -24.50
CA GLU A 9 -27.23 -29.72 -24.26
C GLU A 9 -28.58 -29.79 -23.56
N ARG A 10 -29.59 -30.28 -24.28
CA ARG A 10 -30.90 -30.58 -23.71
C ARG A 10 -30.65 -31.48 -22.50
N SER A 11 -30.77 -30.92 -21.30
CA SER A 11 -30.60 -31.69 -20.07
C SER A 11 -31.54 -32.87 -20.16
N LYS A 12 -30.98 -34.07 -20.34
CA LYS A 12 -31.73 -35.32 -20.35
C LYS A 12 -32.33 -35.45 -18.97
N ILE A 13 -33.62 -35.17 -18.85
CA ILE A 13 -34.40 -35.39 -17.64
C ILE A 13 -34.11 -36.82 -17.17
N SER A 14 -33.66 -36.97 -15.93
CA SER A 14 -33.31 -38.28 -15.38
C SER A 14 -34.56 -39.16 -15.32
N ASN A 15 -34.41 -40.47 -15.52
CA ASN A 15 -35.51 -41.42 -15.37
C ASN A 15 -36.15 -41.37 -13.95
N GLN A 16 -35.40 -40.87 -12.94
CA GLN A 16 -35.95 -40.58 -11.62
C GLN A 16 -36.98 -39.44 -11.64
N ASP A 17 -36.67 -38.34 -12.31
CA ASP A 17 -37.54 -37.17 -12.40
C ASP A 17 -38.82 -37.50 -13.16
N VAL A 18 -38.72 -38.30 -14.23
CA VAL A 18 -39.88 -38.79 -14.99
C VAL A 18 -40.82 -39.62 -14.10
N ASN A 19 -40.27 -40.46 -13.23
CA ASN A 19 -41.09 -41.28 -12.31
C ASN A 19 -41.77 -40.43 -11.23
N VAL A 20 -41.11 -39.39 -10.73
CA VAL A 20 -41.71 -38.43 -9.79
C VAL A 20 -42.85 -37.67 -10.48
N LEU A 21 -42.64 -37.17 -11.69
CA LEU A 21 -43.66 -36.45 -12.46
C LEU A 21 -44.87 -37.32 -12.83
N LYS A 22 -44.65 -38.61 -13.13
CA LYS A 22 -45.73 -39.59 -13.33
C LYS A 22 -46.52 -39.85 -12.04
N ARG A 23 -45.85 -40.01 -10.89
CA ARG A 23 -46.52 -40.19 -9.58
C ARG A 23 -47.35 -38.99 -9.18
N LEU A 24 -46.92 -37.78 -9.54
CA LEU A 24 -47.65 -36.54 -9.31
C LEU A 24 -48.78 -36.30 -10.33
N GLY A 25 -48.97 -37.20 -11.31
CA GLY A 25 -50.02 -37.11 -12.32
C GLY A 25 -49.80 -35.98 -13.35
N LEU A 26 -48.57 -35.46 -13.44
CA LEU A 26 -48.21 -34.34 -14.32
C LEU A 26 -47.85 -34.79 -15.75
N MET A 27 -47.56 -36.09 -15.95
CA MET A 27 -47.30 -36.69 -17.27
C MET A 27 -48.45 -37.62 -17.69
N LYS A 28 -49.67 -37.09 -17.85
CA LYS A 28 -50.82 -37.86 -18.38
C LYS A 28 -50.78 -38.06 -19.90
N LYS A 29 -49.94 -37.32 -20.63
CA LYS A 29 -49.70 -37.46 -22.07
C LYS A 29 -48.19 -37.37 -22.32
N GLU A 30 -47.67 -38.16 -23.26
CA GLU A 30 -46.21 -38.27 -23.52
C GLU A 30 -45.57 -36.92 -23.93
N ASP A 31 -46.36 -35.97 -24.42
CA ASP A 31 -45.95 -34.60 -24.80
C ASP A 31 -46.46 -33.50 -23.83
N ALA A 32 -46.97 -33.85 -22.64
CA ALA A 32 -47.61 -32.88 -21.74
C ALA A 32 -46.63 -31.83 -21.17
N ILE A 33 -45.33 -32.14 -21.16
CA ILE A 33 -44.27 -31.25 -20.68
C ILE A 33 -43.38 -30.91 -21.87
N ARG A 34 -43.92 -30.16 -22.83
CA ARG A 34 -43.10 -29.39 -23.76
C ARG A 34 -42.83 -28.05 -23.13
N PHE A 35 -41.59 -27.83 -22.72
CA PHE A 35 -41.14 -26.48 -22.42
C PHE A 35 -41.30 -25.64 -23.70
N PRO A 36 -41.88 -24.43 -23.61
CA PRO A 36 -41.99 -23.55 -24.77
C PRO A 36 -40.62 -23.38 -25.42
N SER A 37 -40.50 -23.62 -26.74
CA SER A 37 -39.29 -23.24 -27.48
C SER A 37 -39.09 -21.72 -27.37
N GLU A 38 -37.87 -21.22 -27.60
CA GLU A 38 -37.57 -19.78 -27.50
C GLU A 38 -38.52 -18.89 -28.33
N GLU A 39 -39.11 -19.42 -29.41
CA GLU A 39 -40.10 -18.73 -30.26
C GLU A 39 -41.49 -18.59 -29.62
N SER A 40 -41.76 -19.32 -28.55
CA SER A 40 -43.05 -19.36 -27.84
C SER A 40 -43.03 -18.53 -26.54
N TYR A 41 -41.95 -17.78 -26.29
CA TYR A 41 -42.04 -16.69 -25.33
C TYR A 41 -42.98 -15.63 -25.90
N PRO A 42 -44.04 -15.23 -25.18
CA PRO A 42 -44.84 -14.10 -25.61
C PRO A 42 -43.89 -12.93 -25.80
N LYS A 43 -43.83 -12.40 -27.02
CA LYS A 43 -43.09 -11.17 -27.31
C LYS A 43 -43.46 -10.19 -26.20
N PRO A 44 -42.49 -9.72 -25.38
CA PRO A 44 -42.83 -8.91 -24.22
C PRO A 44 -43.72 -7.75 -24.69
N PRO A 45 -44.76 -7.40 -23.91
CA PRO A 45 -45.69 -6.33 -24.27
C PRO A 45 -44.88 -5.11 -24.73
N MET A 46 -45.33 -4.40 -25.77
CA MET A 46 -44.51 -3.35 -26.41
C MET A 46 -43.93 -2.33 -25.41
N GLU A 47 -44.60 -2.15 -24.28
CA GLU A 47 -44.21 -1.32 -23.13
C GLU A 47 -42.87 -1.73 -22.47
N TYR A 48 -42.44 -2.99 -22.57
CA TYR A 48 -41.19 -3.49 -21.94
C TYR A 48 -39.99 -3.55 -22.90
N ARG A 49 -40.21 -3.42 -24.21
CA ARG A 49 -39.11 -3.44 -25.21
C ARG A 49 -38.11 -2.29 -25.04
N PRO A 50 -38.51 -1.06 -24.69
CA PRO A 50 -37.55 0.02 -24.40
C PRO A 50 -36.67 -0.31 -23.20
N MET A 51 -37.25 -0.93 -22.16
CA MET A 51 -36.54 -1.30 -20.94
C MET A 51 -35.43 -2.33 -21.23
N ILE A 52 -35.73 -3.38 -22.00
CA ILE A 52 -34.76 -4.44 -22.34
C ILE A 52 -33.58 -3.90 -23.16
N LYS A 53 -33.80 -2.93 -24.06
CA LYS A 53 -32.71 -2.27 -24.80
C LYS A 53 -31.81 -1.43 -23.87
N GLY A 54 -32.41 -0.67 -22.96
CA GLY A 54 -31.67 0.12 -21.98
C GLY A 54 -30.80 -0.73 -21.06
N TYR A 55 -31.30 -1.88 -20.60
CA TYR A 55 -30.49 -2.81 -19.80
C TYR A 55 -29.31 -3.40 -20.58
N ARG A 56 -29.49 -3.71 -21.87
CA ARG A 56 -28.41 -4.23 -22.71
C ARG A 56 -27.31 -3.19 -22.93
N GLU A 57 -27.69 -1.95 -23.22
CA GLU A 57 -26.73 -0.85 -23.37
C GLU A 57 -25.99 -0.55 -22.06
N TYR A 58 -26.70 -0.61 -20.92
CA TYR A 58 -26.09 -0.46 -19.60
C TYR A 58 -25.08 -1.58 -19.31
N ALA A 59 -25.45 -2.84 -19.60
CA ALA A 59 -24.56 -3.99 -19.43
C ALA A 59 -23.30 -3.87 -20.30
N SER A 60 -23.44 -3.51 -21.58
CA SER A 60 -22.29 -3.29 -22.47
C SER A 60 -21.37 -2.16 -21.98
N ARG A 61 -21.92 -1.05 -21.46
CA ARG A 61 -21.12 0.01 -20.85
C ARG A 61 -20.42 -0.43 -19.57
N ALA A 62 -21.07 -1.29 -18.77
CA ALA A 62 -20.47 -1.82 -17.55
C ALA A 62 -19.30 -2.76 -17.88
N GLU A 63 -19.46 -3.64 -18.87
CA GLU A 63 -18.40 -4.52 -19.37
C GLU A 63 -17.22 -3.74 -19.94
N GLU A 64 -17.48 -2.69 -20.72
CA GLU A 64 -16.43 -1.81 -21.28
C GLU A 64 -15.62 -1.13 -20.16
N LYS A 65 -16.30 -0.59 -19.14
CA LYS A 65 -15.65 0.01 -17.97
C LYS A 65 -14.83 -1.01 -17.17
N LEU A 66 -15.33 -2.24 -17.05
CA LEU A 66 -14.62 -3.32 -16.37
C LEU A 66 -13.36 -3.72 -17.14
N ALA A 67 -13.45 -3.83 -18.46
CA ALA A 67 -12.30 -4.09 -19.33
C ALA A 67 -11.26 -2.95 -19.26
N GLU A 68 -11.70 -1.69 -19.21
CA GLU A 68 -10.80 -0.55 -19.05
C GLU A 68 -10.11 -0.55 -17.67
N ALA A 69 -10.87 -0.83 -16.61
CA ALA A 69 -10.32 -0.93 -15.26
C ALA A 69 -9.27 -2.04 -15.15
N ASN A 70 -9.52 -3.20 -15.76
CA ASN A 70 -8.55 -4.30 -15.80
C ASN A 70 -7.27 -3.90 -16.56
N LYS A 71 -7.39 -3.25 -17.73
CA LYS A 71 -6.23 -2.74 -18.46
C LYS A 71 -5.41 -1.75 -17.62
N ARG A 72 -6.07 -0.88 -16.85
CA ARG A 72 -5.39 0.05 -15.94
C ARG A 72 -4.71 -0.67 -14.78
N ALA A 73 -5.34 -1.71 -14.23
CA ALA A 73 -4.74 -2.53 -13.19
C ALA A 73 -3.48 -3.24 -13.68
N ASP A 74 -3.51 -3.84 -14.87
CA ASP A 74 -2.34 -4.49 -15.48
C ASP A 74 -1.20 -3.49 -15.73
N ALA A 75 -1.52 -2.29 -16.21
CA ALA A 75 -0.54 -1.22 -16.41
C ALA A 75 0.09 -0.75 -15.09
N LEU A 76 -0.67 -0.72 -14.00
CA LEU A 76 -0.15 -0.38 -12.67
C LEU A 76 0.71 -1.52 -12.11
N ALA A 77 0.31 -2.78 -12.29
CA ALA A 77 1.10 -3.94 -11.88
C ALA A 77 2.49 -3.92 -12.54
N HIS A 78 2.56 -3.67 -13.85
CA HIS A 78 3.84 -3.57 -14.56
C HIS A 78 4.69 -2.38 -14.08
N LYS A 79 4.07 -1.26 -13.70
CA LYS A 79 4.80 -0.11 -13.13
C LYS A 79 5.35 -0.41 -11.74
N LEU A 80 4.60 -1.15 -10.92
CA LEU A 80 5.05 -1.59 -9.60
C LEU A 80 6.22 -2.55 -9.72
N GLU A 81 6.14 -3.54 -10.60
CA GLU A 81 7.24 -4.48 -10.87
C GLU A 81 8.51 -3.74 -11.29
N HIS A 82 8.39 -2.76 -12.20
CA HIS A 82 9.54 -1.96 -12.61
C HIS A 82 10.12 -1.10 -11.45
N SER A 83 9.24 -0.54 -10.62
CA SER A 83 9.66 0.24 -9.45
C SER A 83 10.33 -0.62 -8.36
N GLU A 84 9.85 -1.84 -8.16
CA GLU A 84 10.42 -2.80 -7.21
C GLU A 84 11.80 -3.26 -7.67
N ALA A 85 11.95 -3.60 -8.96
CA ALA A 85 13.25 -3.94 -9.53
C ALA A 85 14.25 -2.78 -9.43
N ALA A 86 13.80 -1.54 -9.63
CA ALA A 86 14.64 -0.35 -9.43
C ALA A 86 15.05 -0.17 -7.96
N ARG A 87 14.15 -0.44 -7.01
CA ARG A 87 14.43 -0.37 -5.58
C ARG A 87 15.44 -1.43 -5.15
N GLU A 88 15.27 -2.68 -5.59
CA GLU A 88 16.20 -3.77 -5.30
C GLU A 88 17.61 -3.46 -5.82
N LYS A 89 17.71 -2.92 -7.04
CA LYS A 89 18.98 -2.47 -7.59
C LYS A 89 19.62 -1.34 -6.78
N ALA A 90 18.82 -0.38 -6.31
CA ALA A 90 19.31 0.72 -5.47
C ALA A 90 19.75 0.23 -4.09
N GLU A 91 19.06 -0.76 -3.51
CA GLU A 91 19.41 -1.38 -2.23
C GLU A 91 20.73 -2.16 -2.32
N LEU A 92 20.93 -2.93 -3.39
CA LEU A 92 22.20 -3.59 -3.68
C LEU A 92 23.35 -2.59 -3.77
N ALA A 93 23.20 -1.52 -4.58
CA ALA A 93 24.21 -0.48 -4.72
C ALA A 93 24.50 0.23 -3.37
N ALA A 94 23.49 0.47 -2.55
CA ALA A 94 23.66 1.05 -1.22
C ALA A 94 24.40 0.09 -0.27
N SER A 95 24.14 -1.22 -0.37
CA SER A 95 24.85 -2.23 0.44
C SER A 95 26.31 -2.35 0.05
N GLU A 96 26.63 -2.30 -1.25
CA GLU A 96 28.00 -2.30 -1.76
C GLU A 96 28.76 -1.06 -1.30
N ALA A 97 28.15 0.13 -1.44
CA ALA A 97 28.75 1.38 -0.99
C ALA A 97 29.00 1.42 0.53
N ARG A 98 28.12 0.81 1.34
CA ARG A 98 28.33 0.66 2.79
C ARG A 98 29.52 -0.26 3.09
N ALA A 99 29.61 -1.40 2.42
CA ALA A 99 30.72 -2.32 2.59
C ALA A 99 32.06 -1.67 2.22
N GLU A 100 32.09 -0.89 1.13
CA GLU A 100 33.28 -0.14 0.72
C GLU A 100 33.64 0.97 1.73
N ALA A 101 32.65 1.68 2.27
CA ALA A 101 32.86 2.69 3.29
C ALA A 101 33.40 2.09 4.60
N ASP A 102 32.90 0.92 5.01
CA ASP A 102 33.39 0.22 6.20
C ASP A 102 34.83 -0.29 6.02
N ASP A 103 35.19 -0.81 4.83
CA ASP A 103 36.56 -1.20 4.50
C ASP A 103 37.51 0.02 4.46
N ALA A 104 37.07 1.13 3.88
CA ALA A 104 37.82 2.39 3.89
C ALA A 104 38.03 2.91 5.32
N LYS A 105 37.00 2.82 6.18
CA LYS A 105 37.09 3.20 7.59
C LYS A 105 38.04 2.31 8.38
N ALA A 106 38.04 1.00 8.12
CA ALA A 106 38.99 0.06 8.74
C ALA A 106 40.44 0.37 8.34
N LYS A 107 40.67 0.69 7.07
CA LYS A 107 41.99 1.14 6.57
C LYS A 107 42.41 2.46 7.20
N ALA A 108 41.51 3.43 7.30
CA ALA A 108 41.79 4.72 7.95
C ALA A 108 42.16 4.56 9.43
N ALA A 109 41.43 3.73 10.18
CA ALA A 109 41.74 3.44 11.58
C ALA A 109 43.12 2.76 11.73
N SER A 110 43.48 1.85 10.82
CA SER A 110 44.82 1.24 10.80
C SER A 110 45.92 2.26 10.51
N VAL A 111 45.69 3.21 9.60
CA VAL A 111 46.63 4.30 9.31
C VAL A 111 46.80 5.22 10.51
N GLU A 112 45.70 5.56 11.19
CA GLU A 112 45.72 6.38 12.41
C GLU A 112 46.49 5.70 13.55
N GLU A 113 46.32 4.38 13.72
CA GLU A 113 47.09 3.60 14.70
C GLU A 113 48.59 3.57 14.35
N LEU A 114 48.95 3.46 13.07
CA LEU A 114 50.34 3.53 12.61
C LEU A 114 50.94 4.94 12.83
N GLN A 115 50.18 6.00 12.56
CA GLN A 115 50.61 7.38 12.86
C GLN A 115 50.81 7.61 14.34
N LYS A 116 49.94 7.06 15.19
CA LYS A 116 50.09 7.13 16.65
C LYS A 116 51.36 6.42 17.11
N ARG A 117 51.62 5.20 16.62
CA ARG A 117 52.87 4.48 16.92
C ARG A 117 54.11 5.22 16.40
N LEU A 118 54.02 5.93 15.27
CA LEU A 118 55.11 6.75 14.75
C LEU A 118 55.39 7.94 15.67
N LYS A 119 54.34 8.64 16.14
CA LYS A 119 54.46 9.71 17.14
C LYS A 119 55.06 9.19 18.45
N ASP A 120 54.60 8.04 18.95
CA ASP A 120 55.14 7.45 20.19
C ASP A 120 56.64 7.08 20.05
N VAL A 121 57.07 6.65 18.84
CA VAL A 121 58.48 6.38 18.52
C VAL A 121 59.30 7.67 18.40
N ASP A 122 58.74 8.73 17.81
CA ASP A 122 59.38 10.05 17.77
C ASP A 122 59.45 10.69 19.16
N GLU A 123 58.45 10.48 20.02
CA GLU A 123 58.43 10.90 21.43
C GLU A 123 59.47 10.14 22.28
N GLN A 124 59.67 8.84 22.04
CA GLN A 124 60.78 8.09 22.64
C GLN A 124 62.16 8.56 22.14
N LYS A 125 62.22 9.17 20.95
CA LYS A 125 63.45 9.79 20.40
C LYS A 125 63.63 11.25 20.83
N THR A 126 62.57 11.92 21.29
CA THR A 126 62.52 13.32 21.72
C THR A 126 62.25 13.49 23.21
N ALA A 127 62.64 12.50 24.04
CA ALA A 127 62.91 12.71 25.47
C ALA A 127 64.13 13.65 25.74
N GLN A 128 64.56 14.42 24.74
CA GLN A 128 65.03 15.79 24.90
C GLN A 128 64.14 16.72 24.05
N ALA A 129 63.48 17.66 24.74
CA ALA A 129 62.62 18.74 24.25
C ALA A 129 61.12 18.43 24.08
N ALA A 130 60.34 18.96 25.04
CA ALA A 130 58.88 19.14 24.99
C ALA A 130 58.45 19.99 23.77
N PRO A 131 57.17 19.92 23.33
CA PRO A 131 56.18 20.85 23.91
C PRO A 131 54.70 20.38 23.97
N GLN A 132 54.00 21.03 24.90
CA GLN A 132 52.60 21.51 24.96
C GLN A 132 51.60 21.09 23.88
N THR A 133 50.45 20.55 24.32
CA THR A 133 49.18 20.58 23.58
C THR A 133 48.41 21.85 23.93
N ASP A 134 48.71 22.95 23.24
CA ASP A 134 47.75 24.04 23.04
C ASP A 134 47.00 23.73 21.74
N GLN A 135 45.73 23.33 21.85
CA GLN A 135 44.82 23.42 20.71
C GLN A 135 44.35 24.87 20.64
N ASP A 136 45.12 25.69 19.92
CA ASP A 136 44.67 27.02 19.52
C ASP A 136 43.49 26.85 18.55
N PHE A 137 42.31 27.27 18.98
CA PHE A 137 41.16 27.48 18.10
C PHE A 137 41.48 28.70 17.23
N ASP A 138 41.81 28.44 15.96
CA ASP A 138 42.11 29.48 14.97
C ASP A 138 40.83 30.23 14.59
N LEU A 139 40.50 31.27 15.37
CA LEU A 139 39.37 32.19 15.15
C LEU A 139 39.55 33.08 13.90
N ASP A 140 40.74 33.10 13.31
CA ASP A 140 41.10 34.02 12.22
C ASP A 140 40.89 33.39 10.82
N ASN A 141 40.53 32.09 10.73
CA ASN A 141 40.35 31.40 9.45
C ASN A 141 38.97 30.72 9.33
N PRO A 142 37.92 31.46 8.90
CA PRO A 142 36.52 31.01 8.92
C PRO A 142 36.16 29.93 7.88
N VAL A 143 37.12 29.47 7.07
CA VAL A 143 36.86 28.59 5.92
C VAL A 143 36.72 27.12 6.32
N ASN A 144 37.19 26.72 7.50
CA ASN A 144 37.15 25.34 7.98
C ASN A 144 36.73 25.27 9.46
N ASP A 145 35.72 26.05 9.87
CA ASP A 145 35.19 25.96 11.24
C ASP A 145 34.18 24.80 11.34
N PRO A 146 34.51 23.68 12.02
CA PRO A 146 33.63 22.52 12.11
C PRO A 146 32.31 22.84 12.84
N LEU A 147 32.29 23.88 13.68
CA LEU A 147 31.08 24.33 14.36
C LEU A 147 30.12 25.02 13.39
N LEU A 148 30.65 25.77 12.43
CA LEU A 148 29.87 26.44 11.40
C LEU A 148 29.24 25.43 10.42
N ASP A 149 29.99 24.38 10.07
CA ASP A 149 29.48 23.25 9.28
C ASP A 149 28.40 22.46 10.04
N ALA A 150 28.61 22.18 11.33
CA ALA A 150 27.62 21.49 12.15
C ALA A 150 26.32 22.32 12.33
N LEU A 151 26.45 23.64 12.50
CA LEU A 151 25.31 24.55 12.54
C LEU A 151 24.58 24.63 11.20
N SER A 152 25.31 24.67 10.08
CA SER A 152 24.73 24.67 8.74
C SER A 152 23.99 23.38 8.42
N LEU A 153 24.55 22.23 8.80
CA LEU A 153 23.89 20.92 8.70
C LEU A 153 22.63 20.85 9.58
N LEU A 154 22.69 21.38 10.80
CA LEU A 154 21.54 21.42 11.70
C LEU A 154 20.44 22.36 11.20
N GLU A 155 20.79 23.48 10.58
CA GLU A 155 19.83 24.40 9.99
C GLU A 155 19.17 23.80 8.75
N PHE A 156 19.96 23.16 7.89
CA PHE A 156 19.49 22.48 6.68
C PHE A 156 18.52 21.35 7.03
N HIS A 157 18.93 20.40 7.86
CA HIS A 157 18.07 19.28 8.27
C HIS A 157 16.96 19.73 9.23
N GLY A 158 17.16 20.79 10.02
CA GLY A 158 16.14 21.35 10.89
C GLY A 158 14.94 21.87 10.11
N ARG A 159 15.15 22.41 8.90
CA ARG A 159 14.05 22.81 8.01
C ARG A 159 13.29 21.60 7.49
N GLU A 160 14.00 20.59 6.98
CA GLU A 160 13.41 19.35 6.48
C GLU A 160 12.59 18.62 7.57
N ILE A 161 13.12 18.55 8.79
CA ILE A 161 12.42 17.94 9.92
C ILE A 161 11.15 18.74 10.26
N ARG A 162 11.22 20.08 10.31
CA ARG A 162 10.04 20.91 10.59
C ARG A 162 8.96 20.76 9.51
N GLU A 163 9.35 20.73 8.25
CA GLU A 163 8.43 20.52 7.13
C GLU A 163 7.84 19.11 7.14
N GLY A 164 8.66 18.09 7.41
CA GLY A 164 8.20 16.72 7.58
C GLY A 164 7.21 16.56 8.72
N VAL A 165 7.46 17.17 9.88
CA VAL A 165 6.54 17.18 11.03
C VAL A 165 5.24 17.92 10.69
N ALA A 166 5.32 19.06 10.00
CA ALA A 166 4.13 19.81 9.58
C ALA A 166 3.27 19.00 8.60
N ASN A 167 3.89 18.37 7.60
CA ASN A 167 3.20 17.51 6.63
C ASN A 167 2.59 16.28 7.29
N ALA A 168 3.33 15.62 8.19
CA ALA A 168 2.81 14.48 8.95
C ALA A 168 1.64 14.90 9.86
N SER A 169 1.74 16.06 10.51
CA SER A 169 0.66 16.61 11.33
C SER A 169 -0.58 16.87 10.47
N ALA A 170 -0.44 17.52 9.32
CA ALA A 170 -1.56 17.79 8.41
C ALA A 170 -2.21 16.50 7.90
N GLY A 171 -1.41 15.49 7.53
CA GLY A 171 -1.91 14.18 7.09
C GLY A 171 -2.68 13.45 8.19
N LEU A 172 -2.13 13.38 9.39
CA LEU A 172 -2.80 12.74 10.53
C LEU A 172 -4.07 13.50 10.95
N SER A 173 -4.05 14.83 10.88
CA SER A 173 -5.22 15.69 11.18
C SER A 173 -6.34 15.45 10.16
N ALA A 174 -6.00 15.35 8.87
CA ALA A 174 -6.96 15.03 7.81
C ALA A 174 -7.58 13.62 7.98
N LEU A 175 -6.79 12.66 8.49
CA LEU A 175 -7.27 11.30 8.75
C LEU A 175 -8.05 11.19 10.06
N PHE A 176 -7.84 12.11 11.01
CA PHE A 176 -8.40 12.03 12.35
C PHE A 176 -9.92 11.83 12.41
N PRO A 177 -10.76 12.58 11.65
CA PRO A 177 -12.22 12.42 11.71
C PRO A 177 -12.70 11.05 11.22
N TYR A 178 -11.94 10.38 10.35
CA TYR A 178 -12.30 9.07 9.82
C TYR A 178 -12.05 7.96 10.83
N PHE A 179 -10.97 8.07 11.61
CA PHE A 179 -10.63 7.09 12.64
C PHE A 179 -11.26 7.41 13.99
N PHE A 180 -11.61 8.67 14.26
CA PHE A 180 -12.11 9.12 15.56
C PHE A 180 -13.29 10.11 15.43
N PRO A 181 -14.42 9.70 14.81
CA PRO A 181 -15.53 10.61 14.45
C PRO A 181 -16.23 11.28 15.64
N LYS A 182 -16.00 10.80 16.88
CA LYS A 182 -16.62 11.30 18.11
C LYS A 182 -15.62 11.88 19.11
N LYS A 183 -14.35 12.01 18.75
CA LYS A 183 -13.30 12.55 19.63
C LYS A 183 -12.89 13.94 19.15
N GLU A 184 -12.50 14.80 20.09
CA GLU A 184 -11.86 16.06 19.75
C GLU A 184 -10.44 15.82 19.25
N GLU A 185 -10.06 16.59 18.23
CA GLU A 185 -8.73 16.53 17.64
C GLU A 185 -7.69 17.13 18.61
N PRO A 186 -6.59 16.42 18.91
CA PRO A 186 -5.53 16.96 19.75
C PRO A 186 -4.82 18.15 19.10
N SER A 187 -4.57 19.21 19.87
CA SER A 187 -3.88 20.42 19.39
C SER A 187 -2.36 20.26 19.16
N THR A 188 -1.79 19.10 19.50
CA THR A 188 -0.34 18.84 19.41
C THR A 188 -0.04 17.58 18.61
N PHE A 189 0.97 17.68 17.74
CA PHE A 189 1.41 16.56 16.90
C PHE A 189 1.74 15.29 17.71
N LEU A 190 2.40 15.42 18.86
CA LEU A 190 2.75 14.28 19.71
C LEU A 190 1.52 13.55 20.25
N ALA A 191 0.46 14.28 20.63
CA ALA A 191 -0.78 13.67 21.10
C ALA A 191 -1.54 12.99 19.95
N LEU A 192 -1.55 13.61 18.77
CA LEU A 192 -2.12 13.06 17.55
C LEU A 192 -1.40 11.77 17.15
N ALA A 193 -0.07 11.79 17.07
CA ALA A 193 0.75 10.63 16.72
C ALA A 193 0.58 9.47 17.70
N LYS A 194 0.44 9.73 19.00
CA LYS A 194 0.19 8.69 20.01
C LYS A 194 -1.14 7.94 19.79
N LEU A 195 -2.17 8.62 19.28
CA LEU A 195 -3.45 7.98 19.00
C LEU A 195 -3.37 7.03 17.80
N PHE A 196 -2.54 7.35 16.81
CA PHE A 196 -2.30 6.48 15.65
C PHE A 196 -1.26 5.39 15.90
N ASN A 197 -0.31 5.61 16.82
CA ASN A 197 0.73 4.66 17.21
C ASN A 197 0.35 3.78 18.41
N SER A 198 -0.94 3.70 18.80
CA SER A 198 -1.32 2.79 19.88
C SER A 198 -0.95 1.35 19.52
N SER A 199 -0.40 0.58 20.46
CA SER A 199 0.00 -0.81 20.25
C SER A 199 -1.15 -1.75 19.87
N GLU A 200 -2.40 -1.28 19.99
CA GLU A 200 -3.58 -1.98 19.52
C GLU A 200 -3.81 -1.67 18.03
N ASP A 201 -4.06 -2.72 17.23
CA ASP A 201 -4.45 -2.58 15.83
C ASP A 201 -5.72 -1.72 15.74
N LEU A 202 -5.53 -0.47 15.30
CA LEU A 202 -6.58 0.54 15.17
C LEU A 202 -7.71 0.04 14.28
N GLY A 203 -7.39 -0.73 13.24
CA GLY A 203 -8.37 -1.35 12.36
C GLY A 203 -9.20 -2.44 13.03
N LEU A 204 -8.64 -3.11 14.04
CA LEU A 204 -9.34 -4.14 14.83
C LEU A 204 -10.27 -3.50 15.86
N LYS A 205 -9.83 -2.41 16.52
CA LYS A 205 -10.63 -1.64 17.48
C LYS A 205 -11.87 -1.01 16.82
N MET A 206 -11.67 -0.41 15.64
CA MET A 206 -12.76 0.19 14.86
C MET A 206 -13.78 -0.83 14.37
N ARG A 207 -13.32 -2.02 13.96
CA ARG A 207 -14.23 -3.13 13.60
C ARG A 207 -15.08 -3.57 14.80
N HIS A 208 -14.50 -3.64 15.99
CA HIS A 208 -15.25 -4.00 17.20
C HIS A 208 -16.25 -2.92 17.61
N GLU A 209 -15.87 -1.64 17.59
CA GLU A 209 -16.79 -0.54 17.91
C GLU A 209 -17.94 -0.45 16.91
N ASN A 210 -17.67 -0.55 15.61
CA ASN A 210 -18.71 -0.52 14.57
C ASN A 210 -19.64 -1.74 14.65
N MET A 211 -19.09 -2.93 14.95
CA MET A 211 -19.89 -4.13 15.15
C MET A 211 -20.78 -4.00 16.41
N LYS A 212 -20.27 -3.40 17.48
CA LYS A 212 -21.06 -3.11 18.68
C LYS A 212 -22.22 -2.15 18.40
N VAL A 213 -21.98 -1.07 17.64
CA VAL A 213 -23.05 -0.14 17.22
C VAL A 213 -24.09 -0.82 16.34
N ALA A 214 -23.67 -1.69 15.41
CA ALA A 214 -24.59 -2.44 14.56
C ALA A 214 -25.48 -3.42 15.36
N VAL A 215 -24.91 -4.07 16.38
CA VAL A 215 -25.63 -4.97 17.30
C VAL A 215 -26.59 -4.18 18.20
N GLU A 216 -26.15 -3.05 18.76
CA GLU A 216 -27.01 -2.20 19.59
C GLU A 216 -28.21 -1.65 18.80
N ASN A 217 -28.00 -1.25 17.53
CA ASN A 217 -29.08 -0.77 16.66
C ASN A 217 -30.05 -1.89 16.23
N THR A 218 -29.60 -3.15 16.15
CA THR A 218 -30.48 -4.29 15.82
C THR A 218 -31.23 -4.84 17.03
N VAL A 219 -30.73 -4.64 18.25
CA VAL A 219 -31.43 -5.01 19.49
C VAL A 219 -32.43 -3.93 19.93
N ALA A 220 -32.27 -2.69 19.46
CA ALA A 220 -33.19 -1.58 19.74
C ALA A 220 -34.39 -1.47 18.77
N LEU A 221 -34.46 -2.33 17.75
CA LEU A 221 -35.58 -2.47 16.78
C LEU A 221 -36.48 -3.65 17.16
#